data_AF-A0A2V9PAW6-F1
#
_entry.id   AF-A0A2V9PAW6-F1
#
_cell.length_a   1.000
_cell.length_b   1.000
_cell.length_c   1.000
_cell.angle_alpha   90.00
_cell.angle_beta   90.00
_cell.angle_gamma   90.00
#
_symmetry.space_group_name_H-M   'P 1'
#
loop_
_entity.id
_entity.type
_entity.pdbx_description
1 polymer ?
#
loop_
_entity_poly.entity_id
_entity_poly.type
_entity_poly.pdbx_seq_one_letter_code
_entity_poly.pdbx_strand_id
1 'polypeptide(L)' 'MERPTVLIISDDVDFRHAISTRWHVEKKPPVFVNDARASFDLAIVGKTDAVVFDSLRSSGKPVIHVSSSNGHA' A
#
# COMPACT_ATOMS: atom_id res chain seq x y z
N MET A 1 -6.48 6.44 -20.89
CA MET A 1 -6.52 6.89 -19.48
C MET A 1 -5.70 5.90 -18.69
N GLU A 2 -4.62 6.35 -18.07
CA GLU A 2 -3.78 5.51 -17.21
C GLU A 2 -4.57 5.13 -15.95
N ARG A 3 -4.48 3.85 -15.55
CA ARG A 3 -5.08 3.40 -14.29
C ARG A 3 -4.08 3.67 -13.17
N PRO A 4 -4.53 4.18 -12.01
CA PRO A 4 -3.62 4.41 -10.89
C PRO A 4 -2.99 3.10 -10.44
N THR A 5 -1.74 3.17 -9.99
CA THR A 5 -0.95 2.06 -9.49
C THR A 5 -0.89 2.11 -7.96
N VAL A 6 -1.28 1.01 -7.31
CA VAL A 6 -1.32 0.91 -5.84
C VAL A 6 -0.39 -0.20 -5.37
N LEU A 7 0.50 0.15 -4.45
CA LEU A 7 1.40 -0.78 -3.77
C LEU A 7 0.80 -1.11 -2.39
N ILE A 8 0.65 -2.40 -2.08
CA ILE A 8 0.19 -2.83 -0.75
C ILE A 8 1.30 -3.63 -0.07
N ILE A 9 1.81 -3.13 1.06
CA ILE A 9 2.87 -3.79 1.83
C ILE A 9 2.32 -4.17 3.21
N SER A 10 2.32 -5.46 3.51
CA SER A 10 1.97 -5.99 4.83
C SER A 10 2.40 -7.44 4.95
N ASP A 11 2.93 -7.82 6.10
CA ASP A 11 3.17 -9.22 6.49
C ASP A 11 1.85 -9.95 6.76
N ASP A 12 0.78 -9.19 7.01
CA ASP A 12 -0.58 -9.70 7.13
C ASP A 12 -1.20 -9.92 5.73
N VAL A 13 -1.39 -11.19 5.37
CA VAL A 13 -2.01 -11.62 4.10
C VAL A 13 -3.49 -11.22 4.04
N ASP A 14 -4.22 -11.34 5.16
CA ASP A 14 -5.65 -11.04 5.22
C ASP A 14 -5.90 -9.55 5.02
N PHE A 15 -5.02 -8.70 5.58
CA PHE A 15 -5.02 -7.27 5.30
C PHE A 15 -4.89 -6.96 3.80
N ARG A 16 -3.90 -7.56 3.13
CA ARG A 16 -3.69 -7.35 1.68
C ARG A 16 -4.90 -7.80 0.87
N HIS A 17 -5.48 -8.95 1.24
CA HIS A 17 -6.65 -9.50 0.56
C HIS A 17 -7.89 -8.62 0.78
N ALA A 18 -8.12 -8.14 2.01
CA ALA A 18 -9.27 -7.29 2.33
C ALA A 18 -9.26 -5.97 1.54
N ILE A 19 -8.09 -5.33 1.44
CA ILE A 19 -7.92 -4.08 0.68
C ILE A 19 -8.16 -4.32 -0.82
N SER A 20 -7.50 -5.33 -1.40
CA SER A 20 -7.60 -5.62 -2.83
C SER A 20 -9.00 -6.10 -3.26
N THR A 21 -9.69 -6.88 -2.42
CA THR A 21 -11.06 -7.35 -2.67
C THR A 21 -12.06 -6.20 -2.70
N ARG A 22 -11.90 -5.21 -1.82
CA ARG A 22 -12.79 -4.04 -1.81
C ARG A 22 -12.68 -3.21 -3.09
N TRP A 23 -11.53 -3.18 -3.73
CA TRP A 23 -11.36 -2.50 -5.02
C TRP A 23 -11.88 -3.29 -6.21
N HIS A 24 -11.94 -4.63 -6.11
CA HIS A 24 -12.45 -5.49 -7.19
C HIS A 24 -13.93 -5.23 -7.52
N VAL A 25 -14.71 -4.66 -6.60
CA VAL A 25 -16.11 -4.29 -6.86
C VAL A 25 -16.27 -2.93 -7.56
N GLU A 26 -15.18 -2.18 -7.75
CA GLU A 26 -15.21 -0.89 -8.45
C GLU A 26 -15.11 -1.05 -9.98
N LYS A 27 -15.76 -0.14 -10.73
CA LYS A 27 -15.77 -0.19 -12.21
C LYS A 27 -14.40 -0.02 -12.87
N LYS A 28 -13.43 0.58 -12.15
CA LYS A 28 -12.07 0.88 -12.64
C LYS A 28 -11.07 0.71 -11.50
N PRO A 29 -10.74 -0.53 -11.09
CA PRO A 29 -9.80 -0.75 -10.00
C PRO A 29 -8.40 -0.27 -10.39
N PRO A 30 -7.57 0.10 -9.40
CA PRO A 30 -6.16 0.35 -9.62
C PRO A 30 -5.43 -0.92 -10.08
N VAL A 31 -4.24 -0.74 -10.64
CA VAL A 31 -3.30 -1.83 -10.87
C VAL A 31 -2.51 -2.04 -9.59
N PHE A 32 -2.55 -3.26 -9.05
CA PHE A 32 -1.76 -3.61 -7.87
C PHE A 32 -0.34 -4.00 -8.27
N VAL A 33 0.65 -3.43 -7.58
CA VAL A 33 2.06 -3.78 -7.72
C VAL A 33 2.59 -4.35 -6.41
N ASN A 34 3.54 -5.27 -6.50
CA ASN A 34 4.07 -6.01 -5.34
C ASN A 34 5.51 -5.62 -4.97
N ASP A 35 6.11 -4.66 -5.69
CA ASP A 35 7.50 -4.25 -5.48
C ASP A 35 7.54 -2.75 -5.15
N ALA A 36 8.19 -2.41 -4.04
CA ALA A 36 8.42 -1.02 -3.64
C ALA A 36 9.34 -0.26 -4.60
N ARG A 37 10.10 -0.98 -5.45
CA ARG A 37 10.90 -0.42 -6.54
C ARG A 37 10.07 -0.15 -7.80
N ALA A 38 8.87 -0.72 -7.92
CA ALA A 38 7.99 -0.41 -9.03
C ALA A 38 7.49 1.04 -8.89
N SER A 39 7.18 1.69 -10.02
CA SER A 39 6.48 2.97 -9.98
C SER A 39 5.07 2.76 -9.45
N PHE A 40 4.70 3.51 -8.40
CA PHE A 40 3.36 3.51 -7.83
C PHE A 40 2.86 4.95 -7.64
N ASP A 41 1.53 5.11 -7.56
CA ASP A 41 0.86 6.38 -7.27
C ASP A 41 0.47 6.51 -5.80
N LEU A 42 0.22 5.38 -5.12
CA LEU A 42 -0.11 5.30 -3.70
C LEU A 42 0.45 4.01 -3.07
N ALA A 43 1.04 4.11 -1.88
CA ALA A 43 1.36 2.97 -1.04
C ALA A 43 0.39 2.86 0.16
N ILE A 44 -0.11 1.65 0.42
CA ILE A 44 -0.89 1.31 1.60
C ILE A 44 -0.06 0.31 2.41
N VAL A 45 0.30 0.70 3.63
CA VAL A 45 1.20 -0.08 4.50
C VAL A 45 0.42 -0.55 5.71
N GLY A 46 0.42 -1.86 5.94
CA GLY A 46 -0.07 -2.50 7.16
C GLY A 46 1.08 -2.88 8.09
N LYS A 47 0.93 -3.99 8.82
CA LYS A 47 2.00 -4.53 9.67
C LYS A 47 3.22 -4.92 8.81
N THR A 48 4.37 -4.29 9.04
CA THR A 48 5.62 -4.62 8.35
C THR A 48 6.84 -4.12 9.14
N ASP A 49 8.05 -4.40 8.66
CA ASP A 49 9.30 -3.91 9.23
C ASP A 49 9.53 -2.42 8.94
N ALA A 50 10.13 -1.70 9.89
CA ALA A 50 10.41 -0.28 9.78
C ALA A 50 11.27 0.09 8.55
N VAL A 51 12.14 -0.82 8.08
CA VAL A 51 13.01 -0.62 6.90
C VAL A 51 12.24 -0.29 5.62
N VAL A 52 10.97 -0.70 5.53
CA VAL A 52 10.11 -0.41 4.38
C VAL A 52 9.86 1.09 4.23
N PHE A 53 9.72 1.81 5.34
CA PHE A 53 9.39 3.24 5.30
C PHE A 53 10.53 4.09 4.74
N ASP A 54 11.80 3.70 4.93
CA ASP A 54 12.94 4.39 4.33
C ASP A 54 12.91 4.28 2.80
N SER A 55 12.57 3.10 2.28
CA SER A 55 12.40 2.88 0.84
C SER A 55 11.24 3.72 0.29
N LEU A 56 10.09 3.72 0.97
CA LEU A 56 8.93 4.51 0.58
C LEU A 56 9.19 6.02 0.65
N ARG A 57 9.95 6.49 1.65
CA ARG A 57 10.33 7.90 1.79
C ARG A 57 11.08 8.41 0.55
N SER A 58 12.00 7.61 0.01
CA SER A 58 12.75 7.98 -1.19
C SER A 58 11.91 8.11 -2.45
N SER A 59 10.75 7.46 -2.50
CA SER A 59 9.82 7.54 -3.65
C SER A 59 9.14 8.90 -3.79
N GLY A 60 9.01 9.67 -2.69
CA GLY A 60 8.26 10.93 -2.65
C GLY A 60 6.76 10.78 -2.92
N LYS A 61 6.23 9.55 -2.96
CA LYS A 61 4.83 9.25 -3.24
C LYS A 61 3.99 9.24 -1.96
N PRO A 62 2.66 9.44 -2.07
CA PRO A 62 1.74 9.29 -0.94
C PRO A 62 1.80 7.90 -0.29
N VAL A 63 1.82 7.87 1.04
CA VAL A 63 1.81 6.65 1.85
C VAL A 63 0.71 6.74 2.90
N ILE A 64 -0.15 5.72 2.98
CA ILE A 64 -1.13 5.54 4.05
C ILE A 64 -0.67 4.37 4.92
N HIS A 65 -0.33 4.63 6.17
CA HIS A 65 0.00 3.58 7.14
C HIS A 65 -1.23 3.29 8.02
N VAL A 66 -1.65 2.02 8.05
CA VAL A 66 -2.77 1.53 8.86
C VAL A 66 -2.19 0.70 10.00
N SER A 67 -2.21 1.28 11.21
CA SER A 67 -1.73 0.63 12.43
C SER A 67 -2.86 0.34 13.40
N SER A 68 -2.74 -0.74 14.17
CA SER A 68 -3.63 -1.05 15.30
C SER A 68 -3.26 -0.25 16.56
N SER A 69 -2.05 0.30 16.63
CA SER A 69 -1.67 1.24 17.67
C SER A 69 -2.19 2.64 17.34
N ASN A 70 -3.06 3.16 18.19
CA ASN A 70 -3.36 4.59 18.22
C ASN A 70 -2.04 5.29 18.52
N GLY A 71 -1.56 6.16 17.62
CA GLY A 71 -0.20 6.72 17.60
C GLY A 71 0.20 7.56 18.82
N HIS A 72 0.22 6.98 20.00
CA HIS A 72 1.01 7.46 21.13
C HIS A 72 2.46 7.11 20.85
N ALA A 73 3.13 8.07 20.21
CA ALA A 73 4.58 8.19 20.20
C ALA A 73 5.06 8.78 21.54
#